data_AF-A0A838TDN2-F1
#
_entry.id   AF-A0A838TDN2-F1
#
_cell.length_a   1.000
_cell.length_b   1.000
_cell.length_c   1.000
_cell.angle_alpha   90.00
_cell.angle_beta   90.00
_cell.angle_gamma   90.00
#
_symmetry.space_group_name_H-M   'P 1'
#
loop_
_entity.id
_entity.type
_entity.pdbx_description
1 polymer ?
#
loop_
_entity_poly.entity_id
_entity_poly.type
_entity_poly.pdbx_seq_one_letter_code
_entity_poly.pdbx_strand_id
1 'polypeptide(L)'
;EFPRRGAWREAVQCGPFLVAHGKSVAGLDDTRSARRTFVLTTSDGRVALGYCAPVTLARLAEILSALAPLKVAKALNLDGGSSSAFWCRTSEETISISSFKNVRDFVAVAPID
;
A
#
# COMPACT_ATOMS: atom_id res chain seq x y z
N GLU A 1 -21.41 1.57 -8.87
CA GLU A 1 -21.29 2.15 -10.23
C GLU A 1 -19.84 2.15 -10.66
N PHE A 2 -19.54 1.61 -11.85
CA PHE A 2 -18.25 1.86 -12.47
C PHE A 2 -18.30 3.26 -13.07
N PRO A 3 -17.28 4.10 -12.85
CA PRO A 3 -17.29 5.45 -13.37
C PRO A 3 -17.28 5.45 -14.90
N ARG A 4 -17.80 6.53 -15.49
CA ARG A 4 -17.90 6.69 -16.93
C ARG A 4 -16.53 6.50 -17.59
N ARG A 5 -16.54 5.93 -18.80
CA ARG A 5 -15.36 5.79 -19.66
C ARG A 5 -14.61 7.14 -19.71
N GLY A 6 -13.33 7.17 -19.32
CA GLY A 6 -12.50 8.39 -19.28
C GLY A 6 -12.34 9.07 -17.92
N ALA A 7 -12.92 8.55 -16.84
CA ALA A 7 -12.78 9.16 -15.50
C ALA A 7 -11.41 8.93 -14.84
N TRP A 8 -10.64 7.93 -15.29
CA TRP A 8 -9.32 7.60 -14.74
C TRP A 8 -8.26 7.73 -15.83
N ARG A 9 -7.15 8.39 -15.49
CA ARG A 9 -5.97 8.49 -16.36
C ARG A 9 -5.00 7.34 -16.14
N GLU A 10 -4.89 6.87 -14.90
CA GLU A 10 -3.97 5.83 -14.47
C GLU A 10 -4.71 4.81 -13.59
N ALA A 11 -4.35 3.53 -13.70
CA ALA A 11 -4.89 2.47 -12.87
C ALA A 11 -3.89 1.31 -12.72
N VAL A 12 -3.84 0.72 -11.52
CA VAL A 12 -3.10 -0.51 -11.23
C VAL A 12 -4.01 -1.48 -10.52
N GLN A 13 -3.99 -2.75 -10.94
CA GLN A 13 -4.72 -3.83 -10.27
C GLN A 13 -3.79 -4.57 -9.32
N CYS A 14 -4.19 -4.70 -8.07
CA CYS A 14 -3.48 -5.45 -7.03
C CYS A 14 -4.49 -6.01 -6.00
N GLY A 15 -3.99 -6.61 -4.92
CA GLY A 15 -4.84 -7.05 -3.82
C GLY A 15 -4.10 -7.92 -2.81
N PRO A 16 -4.80 -8.35 -1.75
CA PRO A 16 -6.19 -8.00 -1.42
C PRO A 16 -6.33 -6.59 -0.80
N PHE A 17 -7.57 -6.13 -0.57
CA PHE A 17 -7.80 -5.01 0.35
C PHE A 17 -7.38 -5.41 1.77
N LEU A 18 -6.66 -4.51 2.43
CA LEU A 18 -6.20 -4.66 3.81
C LEU A 18 -7.15 -3.95 4.78
N VAL A 19 -7.58 -2.75 4.41
CA VAL A 19 -8.51 -1.93 5.20
C VAL A 19 -9.66 -1.47 4.31
N ALA A 20 -10.88 -1.58 4.81
CA ALA A 20 -12.10 -1.05 4.19
C ALA A 20 -12.95 -0.35 5.26
N HIS A 21 -13.42 0.87 4.97
CA HIS A 21 -14.20 1.69 5.91
C HIS A 21 -13.52 1.85 7.28
N GLY A 22 -12.19 1.98 7.28
CA GLY A 22 -11.38 2.12 8.49
C GLY A 22 -11.22 0.87 9.34
N LYS A 23 -11.65 -0.30 8.86
CA LYS A 23 -11.54 -1.58 9.56
C LYS A 23 -10.67 -2.56 8.77
N SER A 24 -9.94 -3.42 9.48
CA SER A 24 -9.23 -4.53 8.85
C SER A 24 -10.21 -5.44 8.10
N VAL A 25 -9.80 -5.92 6.93
CA VAL A 25 -10.58 -6.89 6.15
C VAL A 25 -10.44 -8.27 6.80
N ALA A 26 -11.57 -8.97 7.00
CA ALA A 26 -11.59 -10.30 7.58
C ALA A 26 -11.16 -11.38 6.56
N GLY A 27 -10.66 -12.52 7.07
CA GLY A 27 -10.30 -13.68 6.23
C GLY A 27 -9.01 -13.53 5.43
N LEU A 28 -8.17 -12.54 5.76
CA LEU A 28 -6.84 -12.40 5.19
C LEU A 28 -5.90 -13.52 5.67
N ASP A 29 -4.93 -13.90 4.83
CA ASP A 29 -3.93 -14.91 5.18
C ASP A 29 -3.09 -14.46 6.39
N ASP A 30 -3.15 -15.27 7.44
CA ASP A 30 -2.39 -15.08 8.69
C ASP A 30 -1.25 -16.09 8.88
N THR A 31 -0.88 -16.81 7.81
CA THR A 31 0.16 -17.85 7.89
C THR A 31 1.44 -17.43 7.19
N ARG A 32 1.33 -16.74 6.04
CA ARG A 32 2.51 -16.37 5.24
C ARG A 32 3.07 -15.02 5.66
N SER A 33 4.19 -15.05 6.38
CA SER A 33 5.00 -13.85 6.58
C SER A 33 5.80 -13.50 5.32
N ALA A 34 5.68 -12.27 4.84
CA ALA A 34 6.42 -11.75 3.71
C ALA A 34 6.53 -10.22 3.80
N ARG A 35 7.54 -9.62 3.16
CA ARG A 35 7.57 -8.16 2.99
C ARG A 35 6.32 -7.70 2.24
N ARG A 36 5.78 -6.56 2.60
CA ARG A 36 4.55 -6.02 2.02
C ARG A 36 4.78 -4.61 1.53
N THR A 37 4.16 -4.28 0.41
CA THR A 37 3.98 -2.90 -0.04
C THR A 37 2.48 -2.63 -0.12
N PHE A 38 2.08 -1.39 0.12
CA PHE A 38 0.67 -1.03 0.14
C PHE A 38 0.49 0.42 -0.30
N VAL A 39 -0.73 0.71 -0.75
CA VAL A 39 -1.25 2.07 -0.90
C VAL A 39 -2.41 2.25 0.06
N LEU A 40 -2.52 3.42 0.66
CA LEU A 40 -3.62 3.75 1.55
C LEU A 40 -4.20 5.14 1.28
N THR A 41 -5.45 5.31 1.69
CA THR A 41 -6.10 6.61 1.79
C THR A 41 -6.53 6.82 3.23
N THR A 42 -6.31 8.02 3.75
CA THR A 42 -6.78 8.45 5.06
C THR A 42 -8.21 9.01 4.98
N SER A 43 -8.88 9.13 6.12
CA SER A 43 -10.22 9.73 6.20
C SER A 43 -10.27 11.22 5.83
N ASP A 44 -9.14 11.92 5.89
CA ASP A 44 -9.01 13.32 5.46
C ASP A 44 -8.54 13.48 4.01
N GLY A 45 -8.51 12.40 3.23
CA GLY A 45 -8.26 12.44 1.78
C GLY A 45 -6.79 12.41 1.36
N ARG A 46 -5.85 12.23 2.29
CA ARG A 46 -4.44 12.00 1.96
C ARG A 46 -4.23 10.59 1.42
N VAL A 47 -3.22 10.44 0.56
CA VAL A 47 -2.77 9.17 -0.01
C VAL A 47 -1.34 8.91 0.45
N ALA A 48 -1.02 7.65 0.76
CA ALA A 48 0.35 7.25 1.06
C ALA A 48 0.69 5.90 0.44
N LEU A 49 1.96 5.75 0.07
CA LEU A 49 2.59 4.48 -0.25
C LEU A 49 3.40 4.02 0.96
N GLY A 50 3.49 2.72 1.18
CA GLY A 50 4.25 2.20 2.30
C GLY A 50 4.85 0.83 2.05
N TYR A 51 5.83 0.53 2.87
CA TYR A 51 6.49 -0.75 2.98
C TYR A 51 6.38 -1.25 4.42
N CYS A 52 6.23 -2.56 4.57
CA CYS A 52 6.29 -3.23 5.85
C CYS A 52 7.31 -4.36 5.78
N ALA A 53 8.12 -4.46 6.83
CA ALA A 53 8.96 -5.63 7.10
C ALA A 53 8.09 -6.92 7.13
N PRO A 54 8.70 -8.12 7.07
CA PRO A 54 7.94 -9.36 6.94
C PRO A 54 6.78 -9.50 7.93
N VAL A 55 5.56 -9.59 7.40
CA VAL A 55 4.31 -9.69 8.15
C VAL A 55 3.25 -10.47 7.34
N THR A 56 2.28 -11.04 8.03
CA THR A 56 1.10 -11.66 7.39
C THR A 56 0.16 -10.57 6.85
N LEU A 57 -0.75 -10.93 5.95
CA LEU A 57 -1.72 -9.96 5.43
C LEU A 57 -2.71 -9.54 6.53
N ALA A 58 -3.17 -10.50 7.33
CA ALA A 58 -4.04 -10.24 8.47
C ALA A 58 -3.38 -9.27 9.45
N ARG A 59 -2.12 -9.51 9.83
CA ARG A 59 -1.44 -8.65 10.79
C ARG A 59 -1.12 -7.26 10.22
N LEU A 60 -0.81 -7.14 8.93
CA LEU A 60 -0.66 -5.83 8.30
C LEU A 60 -1.99 -5.05 8.32
N ALA A 61 -3.11 -5.70 8.02
CA ALA A 61 -4.42 -5.07 8.07
C ALA A 61 -4.77 -4.54 9.47
N GLU A 62 -4.48 -5.33 10.52
CA GLU A 62 -4.65 -4.90 11.91
C GLU A 62 -3.80 -3.65 12.23
N ILE A 63 -2.50 -3.70 11.91
CA ILE A 63 -1.57 -2.58 12.14
C ILE A 63 -2.09 -1.31 11.45
N LEU A 64 -2.46 -1.39 10.18
CA LEU A 64 -2.93 -0.24 9.41
C LEU A 64 -4.26 0.30 9.93
N SER A 65 -5.18 -0.56 10.34
CA SER A 65 -6.47 -0.14 10.91
C SER A 65 -6.32 0.56 12.26
N ALA A 66 -5.29 0.20 13.03
CA ALA A 66 -4.98 0.78 14.34
C ALA A 66 -4.02 1.98 14.27
N LEU A 67 -3.56 2.39 13.08
CA LEU A 67 -2.55 3.42 12.90
C LEU A 67 -3.13 4.83 13.13
N ALA A 68 -3.25 5.20 14.41
CA ALA A 68 -3.90 6.41 14.88
C ALA A 68 -3.42 7.72 14.21
N PRO A 69 -2.12 7.93 13.90
CA PRO A 69 -1.67 9.16 13.25
C PRO A 69 -2.26 9.40 11.85
N LEU A 70 -2.64 8.33 11.14
CA LEU A 70 -3.10 8.43 9.75
C LEU A 70 -4.62 8.29 9.60
N LYS A 71 -5.35 7.73 10.58
CA LYS A 71 -6.80 7.46 10.47
C LYS A 71 -7.14 6.82 9.10
N VAL A 72 -6.52 5.69 8.82
CA VAL A 72 -6.60 4.98 7.54
C VAL A 72 -8.06 4.63 7.22
N ALA A 73 -8.54 5.04 6.05
CA ALA A 73 -9.90 4.76 5.59
C ALA A 73 -9.96 3.53 4.68
N LYS A 74 -8.97 3.38 3.78
CA LYS A 74 -8.82 2.23 2.87
C LYS A 74 -7.34 1.93 2.70
N ALA A 75 -7.01 0.66 2.53
CA ALA A 75 -5.66 0.24 2.17
C ALA A 75 -5.72 -0.98 1.25
N LEU A 76 -4.88 -1.01 0.22
CA LEU A 76 -4.77 -2.09 -0.76
C LEU A 76 -3.34 -2.64 -0.71
N ASN A 77 -3.20 -3.95 -0.57
CA ASN A 77 -1.91 -4.62 -0.70
C ASN A 77 -1.45 -4.56 -2.16
N LEU A 78 -0.18 -4.24 -2.38
CA LEU A 78 0.51 -4.32 -3.67
C LEU A 78 1.37 -5.60 -3.71
N ASP A 79 2.18 -5.79 -4.76
CA ASP A 79 3.00 -6.99 -4.87
C ASP A 79 4.03 -7.14 -3.73
N GLY A 80 4.12 -8.34 -3.18
CA GLY A 80 4.81 -8.63 -1.93
C GLY A 80 6.11 -9.44 -2.08
N GLY A 81 6.69 -9.81 -0.95
CA GLY A 81 7.81 -10.75 -0.86
C GLY A 81 9.08 -10.26 -1.56
N SER A 82 9.58 -11.04 -2.51
CA SER A 82 10.81 -10.71 -3.25
C SER A 82 10.66 -9.46 -4.13
N SER A 83 9.44 -9.11 -4.53
CA SER A 83 9.15 -7.88 -5.30
C SER A 83 9.20 -6.60 -4.47
N SER A 84 9.01 -6.69 -3.16
CA SER A 84 8.85 -5.49 -2.32
C SER A 84 10.12 -4.65 -2.31
N ALA A 85 9.98 -3.42 -2.80
CA ALA A 85 10.95 -2.34 -2.72
C ALA A 85 10.24 -1.07 -2.26
N PHE A 86 11.00 -0.12 -1.71
CA PHE A 86 10.50 1.20 -1.37
C PHE A 86 11.61 2.23 -1.50
N TRP A 87 11.29 3.33 -2.13
CA TRP A 87 12.22 4.43 -2.30
C TRP A 87 11.51 5.75 -2.03
N CYS A 88 12.11 6.58 -1.19
CA CYS A 88 11.60 7.90 -0.86
C CYS A 88 12.79 8.83 -0.63
N ARG A 89 12.71 10.05 -1.16
CA ARG A 89 13.66 11.12 -0.88
C ARG A 89 12.91 12.31 -0.32
N THR A 90 13.27 12.72 0.87
CA THR A 90 12.83 13.98 1.49
C THR A 90 13.97 15.00 1.43
N SER A 91 13.76 16.22 1.95
CA SER A 91 14.83 17.21 2.10
C SER A 91 15.91 16.79 3.10
N GLU A 92 15.59 15.86 4.01
CA GLU A 92 16.44 15.48 5.13
C GLU A 92 17.04 14.08 4.99
N GLU A 93 16.33 13.17 4.30
CA GLU A 93 16.70 11.77 4.25
C GLU A 93 16.40 11.12 2.89
N THR A 94 17.15 10.08 2.55
CA THR A 94 16.80 9.15 1.48
C THR A 94 16.60 7.76 2.09
N ILE A 95 15.39 7.23 1.96
CA ILE A 95 15.05 5.85 2.29
C ILE A 95 15.13 5.03 1.00
N SER A 96 15.91 3.96 1.01
CA SER A 96 16.04 3.04 -0.13
C SER A 96 16.08 1.59 0.34
N ILE A 97 15.03 0.85 0.04
CA ILE A 97 14.86 -0.57 0.30
C ILE A 97 14.76 -1.27 -1.06
N SER A 98 15.75 -2.10 -1.39
CA SER A 98 15.78 -2.81 -2.67
C SER A 98 14.88 -4.04 -2.66
N SER A 99 14.32 -4.36 -3.84
CA SER A 99 13.71 -5.66 -4.09
C SER A 99 14.79 -6.74 -4.20
N PHE A 100 14.38 -8.00 -4.06
CA PHE A 100 15.25 -9.16 -4.32
C PHE A 100 15.16 -9.67 -5.75
N LYS A 101 14.21 -9.16 -6.54
CA LYS A 101 14.06 -9.46 -7.97
C LYS A 101 13.63 -8.22 -8.75
N ASN A 102 13.80 -8.28 -10.06
CA ASN A 102 13.24 -7.28 -10.96
C ASN A 102 11.71 -7.32 -10.94
N VAL A 103 11.10 -6.14 -11.02
CA VAL A 103 9.65 -5.94 -11.14
C VAL A 103 9.32 -5.31 -12.49
N ARG A 104 8.09 -5.52 -12.97
CA ARG A 104 7.66 -5.03 -14.29
C ARG A 104 7.16 -3.58 -14.25
N ASP A 105 6.62 -3.17 -13.12
CA ASP A 105 5.96 -1.89 -12.91
C ASP A 105 6.21 -1.38 -11.48
N PHE A 106 5.84 -0.12 -11.24
CA PHE A 106 5.86 0.52 -9.93
C PHE A 106 4.78 1.59 -9.85
N VAL A 107 4.42 1.96 -8.63
CA VAL A 107 3.55 3.11 -8.34
C VAL A 107 4.40 4.19 -7.69
N ALA A 108 4.27 5.43 -8.17
CA ALA A 108 5.02 6.57 -7.65
C ALA A 108 4.10 7.75 -7.35
N VAL A 109 4.52 8.58 -6.40
CA VAL A 109 3.99 9.93 -6.19
C VAL A 109 4.97 10.89 -6.84
N ALA A 110 4.49 11.68 -7.80
CA ALA A 110 5.26 12.68 -8.51
C ALA A 110 4.51 14.02 -8.49
N PRO A 111 5.20 15.17 -8.58
CA PRO A 111 4.56 16.45 -8.82
C PRO A 111 3.67 16.39 -10.07
N ILE A 112 2.58 17.14 -10.05
CA ILE A 112 1.80 17.42 -11.26
C ILE A 112 2.49 18.61 -11.90
N ASP A 113 3.05 18.40 -13.09
CA ASP A 113 3.53 19.49 -13.95
C ASP A 113 2.39 20.43 -14.38
#